data_AF-A0ABD5YB64-F1
#
_entry.id   AF-A0ABD5YB64-F1
#
_cell.length_a   1.000
_cell.length_b   1.000
_cell.length_c   1.000
_cell.angle_alpha   90.00
_cell.angle_beta   90.00
_cell.angle_gamma   90.00
#
_symmetry.space_group_name_H-M   'P 1'
#
loop_
_entity.id
_entity.type
_entity.pdbx_description
1 polymer ?
#
loop_
_entity_poly.entity_id
_entity_poly.type
_entity_poly.pdbx_seq_one_letter_code
_entity_poly.pdbx_strand_id
1 'polypeptide(L)'
;MSDDESKIELNRRRVLGGIVTVGAAAAAAGAGTFAYFSDSEASNDNQVSAGTLDLTPESGSLATFAFSEVKPGATKGPHSWTLNNAGSIDGSLDVDVTVNNNSGVDDGSSGTPANSTDVSESDLAKAIEVTTLSYGGADITGQISGSTTGPSGYFTAGSSYTSLYDLANNTHADGSGDGESDGGNDLIDLADPGSGTDFKIAVKLRSEAGNDFQADGLDVAFTFMLNQNGGQ
;
A
#
# COMPACT_ATOMS: atom_id res chain seq x y z
N MET A 1 -35.06 -36.91 -59.34
CA MET A 1 -34.25 -36.12 -58.39
C MET A 1 -33.03 -36.95 -58.04
N SER A 2 -31.83 -36.41 -58.23
CA SER A 2 -30.58 -36.99 -57.75
C SER A 2 -30.06 -36.06 -56.67
N ASP A 3 -29.95 -36.55 -55.44
CA ASP A 3 -29.30 -35.85 -54.34
C ASP A 3 -27.84 -36.32 -54.31
N ASP A 4 -26.90 -35.37 -54.46
CA ASP A 4 -25.46 -35.60 -54.31
C ASP A 4 -24.99 -34.86 -53.04
N GLU A 5 -24.83 -35.60 -51.94
CA GLU A 5 -24.15 -35.10 -50.73
C GLU A 5 -22.65 -35.37 -50.86
N SER A 6 -21.87 -34.31 -51.06
CA SER A 6 -20.41 -34.37 -51.07
C SER A 6 -19.87 -34.67 -49.66
N LYS A 7 -19.59 -35.95 -49.40
CA LYS A 7 -18.98 -36.42 -48.15
C LYS A 7 -17.49 -36.07 -48.13
N ILE A 8 -17.10 -35.12 -47.27
CA ILE A 8 -15.69 -34.76 -47.09
C ILE A 8 -14.97 -35.90 -46.37
N GLU A 9 -14.13 -36.65 -47.08
CA GLU A 9 -13.26 -37.66 -46.47
C GLU A 9 -12.00 -37.02 -45.88
N LEU A 10 -11.92 -36.98 -44.55
CA LEU A 10 -10.76 -36.46 -43.81
C LEU A 10 -9.71 -37.57 -43.62
N ASN A 11 -8.60 -37.46 -44.34
CA ASN A 11 -7.46 -38.36 -44.18
C ASN A 11 -6.73 -38.07 -42.85
N ARG A 12 -6.44 -39.12 -42.05
CA ARG A 12 -5.76 -39.05 -40.74
C ARG A 12 -4.46 -38.22 -40.76
N ARG A 13 -3.76 -38.14 -41.89
CA ARG A 13 -2.58 -37.26 -42.06
C ARG A 13 -2.89 -35.76 -42.04
N ARG A 14 -4.07 -35.33 -42.51
CA ARG A 14 -4.51 -33.94 -42.42
C ARG A 14 -4.92 -33.56 -40.99
N VAL A 15 -5.50 -34.53 -40.25
CA VAL A 15 -5.83 -34.34 -38.83
C VAL A 15 -4.55 -34.25 -37.97
N LEU A 16 -3.56 -35.13 -38.19
CA LEU A 16 -2.29 -35.05 -37.46
C LEU A 16 -1.50 -33.76 -37.79
N GLY A 17 -1.50 -33.31 -39.04
CA GLY A 17 -0.88 -32.04 -39.42
C GLY A 17 -1.49 -30.83 -38.72
N GLY A 18 -2.82 -30.84 -38.53
CA GLY A 18 -3.54 -29.78 -37.81
C GLY A 18 -3.26 -29.75 -36.30
N ILE A 19 -3.06 -30.91 -35.66
CA ILE A 19 -2.77 -30.97 -34.21
C ILE A 19 -1.35 -30.46 -33.91
N VAL A 20 -0.38 -30.74 -34.78
CA VAL A 20 1.01 -30.27 -34.60
C VAL A 20 1.11 -28.74 -34.76
N THR A 21 0.40 -28.15 -35.72
CA THR A 21 0.41 -26.69 -35.92
C THR A 21 -0.34 -25.95 -34.80
N VAL A 22 -1.45 -26.48 -34.31
CA VAL A 22 -2.16 -25.92 -33.15
C VAL A 22 -1.32 -26.06 -31.87
N GLY A 23 -0.63 -27.18 -31.67
CA GLY A 23 0.26 -27.38 -30.52
C GLY A 23 1.48 -26.45 -30.50
N ALA A 24 2.10 -26.21 -31.65
CA ALA A 24 3.23 -25.28 -31.76
C ALA A 24 2.80 -23.82 -31.58
N ALA A 25 1.64 -23.42 -32.12
CA ALA A 25 1.06 -22.09 -31.89
C ALA A 25 0.65 -21.88 -30.43
N ALA A 26 0.08 -22.90 -29.77
CA ALA A 26 -0.27 -22.84 -28.36
C ALA A 26 0.96 -22.78 -27.43
N ALA A 27 2.06 -23.46 -27.78
CA ALA A 27 3.32 -23.36 -27.04
C ALA A 27 4.00 -21.99 -27.23
N ALA A 28 3.89 -21.36 -28.42
CA ALA A 28 4.39 -20.00 -28.66
C ALA A 28 3.53 -18.93 -27.96
N ALA A 29 2.21 -19.07 -27.94
CA ALA A 29 1.32 -18.19 -27.19
C ALA A 29 1.45 -18.40 -25.67
N GLY A 30 1.60 -19.65 -25.21
CA GLY A 30 1.78 -19.97 -23.80
C GLY A 30 3.15 -19.54 -23.26
N ALA A 31 4.25 -19.86 -23.94
CA ALA A 31 5.59 -19.47 -23.52
C ALA A 31 5.86 -17.96 -23.72
N GLY A 32 5.26 -17.33 -24.73
CA GLY A 32 5.37 -15.90 -24.97
C GLY A 32 4.73 -15.05 -23.86
N THR A 33 3.65 -15.56 -23.24
CA THR A 33 2.94 -14.83 -22.17
C THR A 33 3.57 -15.06 -20.80
N PHE A 34 4.20 -16.22 -20.53
CA PHE A 34 4.92 -16.44 -19.26
C PHE A 34 6.17 -15.56 -19.11
N ALA A 35 6.86 -15.21 -20.21
CA ALA A 35 8.03 -14.33 -20.15
C ALA A 35 7.65 -12.84 -20.08
N TYR A 36 6.47 -12.44 -20.54
CA TYR A 36 6.04 -11.04 -20.52
C TYR A 36 5.63 -10.56 -19.12
N PHE A 37 5.15 -11.46 -18.26
CA PHE A 37 4.84 -11.13 -16.85
C PHE A 37 6.04 -11.25 -15.90
N SER A 38 7.26 -11.39 -16.44
CA SER A 38 8.50 -11.27 -15.67
C SER A 38 8.99 -9.82 -15.59
N ASP A 39 8.35 -8.85 -16.27
CA ASP A 39 8.92 -7.51 -16.26
C ASP A 39 8.83 -6.93 -14.85
N SER A 40 10.01 -6.84 -14.26
CA SER A 40 10.36 -5.97 -13.16
C SER A 40 10.38 -4.55 -13.73
N GLU A 41 9.22 -4.06 -14.16
CA GLU A 41 8.99 -2.63 -14.05
C GLU A 41 8.96 -2.34 -12.55
N ALA A 42 10.16 -2.12 -12.01
CA ALA A 42 10.30 -1.32 -10.82
C ALA A 42 9.60 -0.02 -11.17
N SER A 43 8.41 0.19 -10.60
CA SER A 43 7.69 1.44 -10.66
C SER A 43 8.74 2.53 -10.36
N ASN A 44 9.15 3.26 -11.41
CA ASN A 44 10.20 4.27 -11.31
C ASN A 44 9.76 5.45 -10.41
N ASP A 45 8.49 5.44 -10.01
CA ASP A 45 7.92 6.22 -8.92
C ASP A 45 8.00 5.49 -7.57
N ASN A 46 9.20 5.02 -7.21
CA ASN A 46 9.56 5.04 -5.79
C ASN A 46 9.98 6.48 -5.47
N GLN A 47 9.02 7.41 -5.58
CA GLN A 47 9.25 8.80 -5.23
C GLN A 47 9.63 8.83 -3.76
N VAL A 48 10.91 9.04 -3.50
CA VAL A 48 11.38 9.49 -2.19
C VAL A 48 10.78 10.87 -2.04
N SER A 49 9.57 10.95 -1.46
CA SER A 49 8.96 12.20 -1.03
C SER A 49 9.82 12.70 0.13
N ALA A 50 10.86 13.45 -0.22
CA ALA A 50 11.73 14.18 0.69
C ALA A 50 11.21 15.61 0.75
N GLY A 51 10.71 16.02 1.92
CA GLY A 51 10.19 17.37 2.13
C GLY A 51 10.60 17.93 3.49
N THR A 52 10.56 19.25 3.63
CA THR A 52 10.73 19.93 4.91
C THR A 52 9.39 20.55 5.31
N LEU A 53 8.93 20.28 6.52
CA LEU A 53 7.69 20.84 7.08
C LEU A 53 8.04 21.71 8.29
N ASP A 54 7.63 22.98 8.23
CA ASP A 54 7.71 23.90 9.37
C ASP A 54 6.43 23.78 10.20
N LEU A 55 6.54 23.15 11.37
CA LEU A 55 5.42 22.89 12.27
C LEU A 55 5.14 24.13 13.12
N THR A 56 3.98 24.74 12.89
CA THR A 56 3.45 25.78 13.76
C THR A 56 2.65 25.15 14.90
N PRO A 57 2.82 25.61 16.15
CA PRO A 57 2.08 25.06 17.29
C PRO A 57 0.57 25.11 17.09
N GLU A 58 -0.14 24.10 17.59
CA GLU A 58 -1.62 24.02 17.56
C GLU A 58 -2.23 24.03 16.14
N SER A 59 -1.42 23.81 15.11
CA SER A 59 -1.86 23.69 13.72
C SER A 59 -1.30 22.41 13.12
N GLY A 60 -2.18 21.50 12.73
CA GLY A 60 -1.82 20.27 12.04
C GLY A 60 -1.11 20.56 10.72
N SER A 61 0.09 19.98 10.52
CA SER A 61 0.81 20.03 9.26
C SER A 61 0.67 18.70 8.53
N LEU A 62 0.22 18.75 7.27
CA LEU A 62 -0.12 17.56 6.49
C LEU A 62 1.04 17.11 5.61
N ALA A 63 1.35 15.82 5.66
CA ALA A 63 2.16 15.12 4.66
C ALA A 63 1.42 13.92 4.11
N THR A 64 1.57 13.64 2.81
CA THR A 64 0.86 12.52 2.17
C THR A 64 1.76 11.71 1.26
N PHE A 65 1.39 10.46 1.05
CA PHE A 65 1.88 9.64 -0.06
C PHE A 65 0.78 8.72 -0.57
N ALA A 66 0.84 8.38 -1.85
CA ALA A 66 -0.04 7.40 -2.47
C ALA A 66 0.63 6.02 -2.50
N PHE A 67 -0.16 4.99 -2.22
CA PHE A 67 0.19 3.59 -2.39
C PHE A 67 -0.72 2.98 -3.44
N SER A 68 -0.27 2.87 -4.69
CA SER A 68 -1.06 2.33 -5.79
C SER A 68 -0.19 1.55 -6.77
N GLU A 69 -0.84 0.67 -7.56
CA GLU A 69 -0.21 -0.12 -8.64
C GLU A 69 1.00 -0.96 -8.15
N VAL A 70 0.90 -1.50 -6.93
CA VAL A 70 2.00 -2.23 -6.29
C VAL A 70 1.79 -3.73 -6.43
N LYS A 71 2.79 -4.43 -6.98
CA LYS A 71 2.80 -5.91 -7.03
C LYS A 71 3.02 -6.50 -5.63
N PRO A 72 2.43 -7.65 -5.29
CA PRO A 72 2.69 -8.36 -4.04
C PRO A 72 4.18 -8.54 -3.79
N GLY A 73 4.61 -8.21 -2.58
CA GLY A 73 6.01 -8.21 -2.16
C GLY A 73 6.79 -6.94 -2.45
N ALA A 74 6.24 -5.99 -3.21
CA ALA A 74 6.93 -4.72 -3.47
C ALA A 74 6.75 -3.73 -2.31
N THR A 75 7.80 -2.92 -2.12
CA THR A 75 7.90 -1.90 -1.07
C THR A 75 7.83 -0.50 -1.69
N LYS A 76 7.12 0.42 -1.03
CA LYS A 76 7.09 1.86 -1.32
C LYS A 76 7.76 2.62 -0.17
N GLY A 77 8.69 3.52 -0.52
CA GLY A 77 9.46 4.32 0.43
C GLY A 77 10.93 3.85 0.61
N PRO A 78 11.62 4.33 1.67
CA PRO A 78 11.06 5.20 2.71
C PRO A 78 10.67 6.59 2.18
N HIS A 79 9.48 7.04 2.53
CA HIS A 79 9.11 8.45 2.49
C HIS A 79 9.73 9.14 3.71
N SER A 80 10.17 10.40 3.56
CA SER A 80 10.92 11.10 4.60
C SER A 80 10.55 12.57 4.64
N TRP A 81 10.02 13.03 5.77
CA TRP A 81 9.79 14.46 5.99
C TRP A 81 10.67 14.94 7.14
N THR A 82 11.48 15.96 6.87
CA THR A 82 12.23 16.67 7.91
C THR A 82 11.30 17.69 8.55
N LEU A 83 10.99 17.49 9.81
CA LEU A 83 10.09 18.36 10.58
C LEU A 83 10.93 19.40 11.32
N ASN A 84 10.50 20.66 11.30
CA ASN A 84 11.08 21.75 12.06
C ASN A 84 10.04 22.28 13.05
N ASN A 85 10.45 22.57 14.28
CA ASN A 85 9.66 23.40 15.18
C ASN A 85 9.80 24.86 14.73
N ALA A 86 8.73 25.44 14.19
CA ALA A 86 8.66 26.85 13.81
C ALA A 86 8.11 27.76 14.93
N GLY A 87 7.74 27.18 16.06
CA GLY A 87 7.38 27.88 17.29
C GLY A 87 8.60 28.41 18.04
N SER A 88 8.39 28.86 19.27
CA SER A 88 9.42 29.53 20.09
C SER A 88 9.77 28.78 21.37
N ILE A 89 9.13 27.64 21.62
CA ILE A 89 9.29 26.83 22.84
C ILE A 89 9.43 25.36 22.41
N ASP A 90 10.20 24.57 23.13
CA ASP A 90 10.24 23.13 22.90
C ASP A 90 8.90 22.49 23.30
N GLY A 91 8.42 21.53 22.52
CA GLY A 91 7.15 20.84 22.72
C GLY A 91 7.25 19.32 22.58
N SER A 92 6.09 18.69 22.49
CA SER A 92 5.94 17.30 22.04
C SER A 92 5.25 17.25 20.69
N LEU A 93 5.58 16.23 19.90
CA LEU A 93 4.99 15.98 18.60
C LEU A 93 4.05 14.77 18.69
N ASP A 94 2.81 14.98 18.28
CA ASP A 94 1.85 13.91 18.04
C ASP A 94 1.56 13.78 16.54
N VAL A 95 1.12 12.60 16.14
CA VAL A 95 0.85 12.28 14.72
C VAL A 95 -0.47 11.52 14.61
N ASP A 96 -1.36 12.03 13.78
CA ASP A 96 -2.58 11.36 13.35
C ASP A 96 -2.38 10.81 11.93
N VAL A 97 -2.85 9.58 11.68
CA VAL A 97 -2.66 8.85 10.43
C VAL A 97 -4.01 8.48 9.83
N THR A 98 -4.35 9.13 8.72
CA THR A 98 -5.55 8.77 7.96
C THR A 98 -5.18 7.94 6.72
N VAL A 99 -5.95 6.89 6.46
CA VAL A 99 -5.89 6.11 5.24
C VAL A 99 -7.21 6.29 4.50
N ASN A 100 -7.17 6.61 3.22
CA ASN A 100 -8.35 6.75 2.38
C ASN A 100 -8.20 5.93 1.10
N ASN A 101 -9.31 5.41 0.59
CA ASN A 101 -9.32 4.72 -0.68
C ASN A 101 -8.87 5.65 -1.82
N ASN A 102 -7.90 5.18 -2.60
CA ASN A 102 -7.44 5.80 -3.83
C ASN A 102 -7.44 4.77 -4.99
N SER A 103 -8.46 3.91 -5.02
CA SER A 103 -8.76 3.15 -6.23
C SER A 103 -9.13 4.13 -7.34
N GLY A 104 -8.18 4.41 -8.23
CA GLY A 104 -8.44 5.09 -9.49
C GLY A 104 -9.45 4.25 -10.25
N VAL A 105 -10.73 4.61 -10.17
CA VAL A 105 -11.78 3.94 -10.91
C VAL A 105 -11.53 4.20 -12.39
N ASP A 106 -10.84 3.27 -13.04
CA ASP A 106 -10.94 3.07 -14.48
C ASP A 106 -11.23 1.58 -14.74
N ASP A 107 -12.47 1.21 -14.39
CA ASP A 107 -13.20 0.04 -14.87
C ASP A 107 -13.33 0.12 -16.41
N GLY A 108 -12.26 -0.21 -17.12
CA GLY A 108 -12.34 -0.62 -18.53
C GLY A 108 -11.67 0.27 -19.58
N SER A 109 -10.59 1.00 -19.28
CA SER A 109 -9.74 1.54 -20.36
C SER A 109 -8.62 0.54 -20.72
N SER A 110 -8.74 0.01 -21.94
CA SER A 110 -7.96 -1.06 -22.54
C SER A 110 -6.44 -0.94 -22.41
N GLY A 111 -5.81 -1.81 -21.62
CA GLY A 111 -4.35 -2.06 -21.69
C GLY A 111 -3.72 -2.70 -20.45
N THR A 112 -4.26 -2.42 -19.27
CA THR A 112 -3.77 -2.94 -17.99
C THR A 112 -4.52 -4.23 -17.64
N PRO A 113 -3.90 -5.26 -17.02
CA PRO A 113 -4.66 -6.39 -16.49
C PRO A 113 -5.69 -5.84 -15.48
N ALA A 114 -6.96 -5.80 -15.87
CA ALA A 114 -8.03 -5.42 -14.99
C ALA A 114 -8.09 -6.47 -13.87
N ASN A 115 -7.79 -6.05 -12.65
CA ASN A 115 -8.27 -6.80 -11.50
C ASN A 115 -9.75 -6.47 -11.35
N SER A 116 -10.62 -7.47 -11.51
CA SER A 116 -12.08 -7.27 -11.45
C SER A 116 -12.63 -7.20 -10.02
N THR A 117 -11.75 -7.29 -9.02
CA THR A 117 -12.11 -7.31 -7.60
C THR A 117 -11.54 -6.07 -6.93
N ASP A 118 -12.40 -5.08 -6.73
CA ASP A 118 -12.13 -3.90 -5.90
C ASP A 118 -12.10 -4.37 -4.43
N VAL A 119 -10.91 -4.38 -3.83
CA VAL A 119 -10.75 -4.77 -2.43
C VAL A 119 -11.05 -3.58 -1.54
N SER A 120 -11.69 -3.84 -0.39
CA SER A 120 -12.01 -2.76 0.55
C SER A 120 -10.75 -2.07 1.05
N GLU A 121 -10.84 -0.76 1.29
CA GLU A 121 -9.76 0.05 1.86
C GLU A 121 -9.17 -0.60 3.13
N SER A 122 -10.02 -1.10 4.03
CA SER A 122 -9.58 -1.79 5.25
C SER A 122 -8.81 -3.07 4.96
N ASP A 123 -9.24 -3.87 3.98
CA ASP A 123 -8.56 -5.10 3.63
C ASP A 123 -7.22 -4.83 2.94
N LEU A 124 -7.16 -3.84 2.05
CA LEU A 124 -5.92 -3.39 1.45
C LEU A 124 -4.95 -2.84 2.49
N ALA A 125 -5.43 -1.99 3.42
CA ALA A 125 -4.63 -1.45 4.52
C ALA A 125 -4.09 -2.56 5.44
N LYS A 126 -4.86 -3.64 5.67
CA LYS A 126 -4.40 -4.83 6.40
C LYS A 126 -3.37 -5.63 5.62
N ALA A 127 -3.44 -5.66 4.30
CA ALA A 127 -2.49 -6.37 3.44
C ALA A 127 -1.13 -5.65 3.30
N ILE A 128 -1.06 -4.38 3.71
CA ILE A 128 0.15 -3.55 3.64
C ILE A 128 0.86 -3.56 4.99
N GLU A 129 2.09 -4.07 5.01
CA GLU A 129 2.98 -4.11 6.17
C GLU A 129 3.74 -2.79 6.32
N VAL A 130 3.80 -2.26 7.55
CA VAL A 130 4.70 -1.17 7.91
C VAL A 130 6.09 -1.77 8.18
N THR A 131 7.01 -1.59 7.23
CA THR A 131 8.37 -2.14 7.29
C THR A 131 9.39 -1.18 7.89
N THR A 132 9.07 0.10 7.97
CA THR A 132 9.86 1.13 8.64
C THR A 132 8.91 2.17 9.17
N LEU A 133 9.07 2.53 10.44
CA LEU A 133 8.48 3.72 11.03
C LEU A 133 9.50 4.28 12.03
N SER A 134 10.08 5.43 11.72
CA SER A 134 11.14 5.99 12.55
C SER A 134 11.05 7.49 12.68
N TYR A 135 11.45 8.01 13.84
CA TYR A 135 11.56 9.44 14.12
C TYR A 135 12.93 9.76 14.72
N GLY A 136 13.65 10.71 14.12
CA GLY A 136 15.02 11.05 14.54
C GLY A 136 16.02 9.88 14.42
N GLY A 137 15.69 8.88 13.60
CA GLY A 137 16.47 7.64 13.45
C GLY A 137 16.17 6.55 14.49
N ALA A 138 15.31 6.81 15.47
CA ALA A 138 14.80 5.78 16.38
C ALA A 138 13.59 5.08 15.75
N ASP A 139 13.53 3.76 15.87
CA ASP A 139 12.34 2.97 15.53
C ASP A 139 11.22 3.27 16.54
N ILE A 140 10.05 3.68 16.04
CA ILE A 140 8.88 4.02 16.86
C ILE A 140 7.71 3.06 16.63
N THR A 141 7.90 1.97 15.89
CA THR A 141 6.88 0.93 15.70
C THR A 141 6.37 0.35 17.02
N GLY A 142 7.16 0.43 18.09
CA GLY A 142 6.78 -0.01 19.43
C GLY A 142 5.62 0.76 20.07
N GLN A 143 5.20 1.90 19.52
CA GLN A 143 3.96 2.58 19.93
C GLN A 143 2.70 1.90 19.38
N ILE A 144 2.82 1.06 18.35
CA ILE A 144 1.68 0.40 17.72
C ILE A 144 1.38 -0.91 18.45
N SER A 145 0.20 -1.00 19.07
CA SER A 145 -0.21 -2.19 19.81
C SER A 145 -0.94 -3.23 18.95
N GLY A 146 -1.43 -2.83 17.77
CA GLY A 146 -2.14 -3.69 16.83
C GLY A 146 -1.21 -4.60 16.02
N SER A 147 -1.70 -5.80 15.69
CA SER A 147 -1.07 -6.68 14.72
C SER A 147 -2.11 -7.52 14.00
N THR A 148 -1.91 -7.72 12.70
CA THR A 148 -2.80 -8.50 11.82
C THR A 148 -2.08 -9.72 11.25
N THR A 149 -2.85 -10.68 10.73
CA THR A 149 -2.35 -11.79 9.88
C THR A 149 -2.76 -11.63 8.41
N GLY A 150 -3.21 -10.42 8.05
CA GLY A 150 -3.77 -10.07 6.75
C GLY A 150 -5.31 -10.13 6.71
N PRO A 151 -5.91 -9.60 5.64
CA PRO A 151 -7.37 -9.60 5.48
C PRO A 151 -7.93 -11.02 5.31
N SER A 152 -9.02 -11.29 6.03
CA SER A 152 -9.69 -12.59 6.02
C SER A 152 -10.22 -12.94 4.64
N GLY A 153 -10.02 -14.17 4.19
CA GLY A 153 -10.49 -14.65 2.89
C GLY A 153 -9.50 -14.44 1.74
N TYR A 154 -8.49 -13.58 1.93
CA TYR A 154 -7.40 -13.38 0.97
C TYR A 154 -6.09 -14.02 1.44
N PHE A 155 -5.80 -13.92 2.74
CA PHE A 155 -4.57 -14.45 3.32
C PHE A 155 -4.84 -15.81 3.98
N THR A 156 -3.94 -16.76 3.74
CA THR A 156 -3.88 -17.96 4.59
C THR A 156 -3.18 -17.56 5.88
N ALA A 157 -3.79 -17.84 7.03
CA ALA A 157 -3.28 -17.43 8.35
C ALA A 157 -1.77 -17.69 8.49
N GLY A 158 -1.00 -16.61 8.55
CA GLY A 158 0.47 -16.62 8.56
C GLY A 158 1.05 -15.97 9.81
N SER A 159 2.32 -15.57 9.74
CA SER A 159 2.96 -14.77 10.78
C SER A 159 2.27 -13.41 10.89
N SER A 160 2.06 -12.94 12.12
CA SER A 160 1.50 -11.62 12.34
C SER A 160 2.53 -10.51 12.03
N TYR A 161 2.03 -9.36 11.62
CA TYR A 161 2.83 -8.16 11.34
C TYR A 161 2.04 -6.91 11.72
N THR A 162 2.72 -5.77 11.77
CA THR A 162 2.07 -4.46 11.95
C THR A 162 1.70 -3.93 10.58
N SER A 163 0.40 -3.79 10.35
CA SER A 163 -0.13 -3.26 9.09
C SER A 163 -0.37 -1.76 9.13
N LEU A 164 -0.58 -1.18 7.96
CA LEU A 164 -1.00 0.22 7.84
C LEU A 164 -2.38 0.44 8.51
N TYR A 165 -3.26 -0.56 8.47
CA TYR A 165 -4.51 -0.55 9.23
C TYR A 165 -4.27 -0.48 10.75
N ASP A 166 -3.27 -1.22 11.26
CA ASP A 166 -2.97 -1.20 12.69
C ASP A 166 -2.41 0.15 13.13
N LEU A 167 -1.58 0.80 12.28
CA LEU A 167 -1.07 2.15 12.52
C LEU A 167 -2.19 3.20 12.53
N ALA A 168 -3.06 3.21 11.53
CA ALA A 168 -4.14 4.20 11.39
C ALA A 168 -5.34 3.96 12.32
N ASN A 169 -5.29 2.92 13.15
CA ASN A 169 -6.30 2.65 14.19
C ASN A 169 -5.60 2.50 15.55
N ASN A 170 -4.40 3.09 15.71
CA ASN A 170 -3.60 2.99 16.92
C ASN A 170 -3.95 4.13 17.89
N THR A 171 -5.23 4.28 18.18
CA THR A 171 -5.71 5.41 18.97
C THR A 171 -5.10 5.40 20.37
N HIS A 172 -4.34 6.45 20.68
CA HIS A 172 -3.92 6.74 22.05
C HIS A 172 -4.95 7.63 22.72
N ALA A 173 -5.14 7.47 24.03
CA ALA A 173 -6.01 8.39 24.78
C ALA A 173 -5.42 9.81 24.73
N ASP A 174 -6.26 10.82 24.50
CA ASP A 174 -5.92 12.26 24.45
C ASP A 174 -5.48 12.84 25.82
N GLY A 175 -5.13 11.99 26.79
CA GLY A 175 -4.76 12.44 28.13
C GLY A 175 -5.88 13.16 28.91
N SER A 176 -7.09 13.28 28.34
CA SER A 176 -8.31 13.87 28.92
C SER A 176 -8.74 13.21 30.23
N GLY A 177 -8.31 11.96 30.46
CA GLY A 177 -8.60 11.19 31.68
C GLY A 177 -10.06 10.77 31.82
N ASP A 178 -10.89 11.01 30.81
CA ASP A 178 -12.29 10.57 30.73
C ASP A 178 -12.46 9.14 30.21
N GLY A 179 -11.36 8.54 29.74
CA GLY A 179 -11.34 7.16 29.23
C GLY A 179 -11.93 7.02 27.82
N GLU A 180 -12.23 8.14 27.15
CA GLU A 180 -12.65 8.16 25.75
C GLU A 180 -11.42 8.33 24.84
N SER A 181 -11.41 7.62 23.72
CA SER A 181 -10.39 7.77 22.66
C SER A 181 -10.93 8.64 21.52
N ASP A 182 -11.67 9.69 21.86
CA ASP A 182 -12.44 10.47 20.91
C ASP A 182 -11.49 11.44 20.16
N GLY A 183 -10.91 10.96 19.05
CA GLY A 183 -9.99 11.74 18.20
C GLY A 183 -8.52 11.69 18.63
N GLY A 184 -8.10 10.63 19.31
CA GLY A 184 -6.73 10.46 19.78
C GLY A 184 -5.71 10.22 18.66
N ASN A 185 -4.49 10.73 18.84
CA ASN A 185 -3.40 10.58 17.90
C ASN A 185 -2.91 9.13 17.81
N ASP A 186 -2.49 8.70 16.62
CA ASP A 186 -1.98 7.35 16.38
C ASP A 186 -0.55 7.15 16.89
N LEU A 187 0.23 8.24 17.00
CA LEU A 187 1.54 8.29 17.62
C LEU A 187 1.60 9.52 18.52
N ILE A 188 2.16 9.38 19.72
CA ILE A 188 2.15 10.44 20.74
C ILE A 188 3.52 10.66 21.36
N ASP A 189 3.67 11.83 21.98
CA ASP A 189 4.79 12.17 22.87
C ASP A 189 6.17 11.98 22.21
N LEU A 190 6.25 12.21 20.88
CA LEU A 190 7.53 12.25 20.20
C LEU A 190 8.28 13.52 20.63
N ALA A 191 9.61 13.41 20.73
CA ALA A 191 10.44 14.54 21.13
C ALA A 191 10.31 15.73 20.17
N ASP A 192 10.53 16.95 20.66
CA ASP A 192 10.54 18.16 19.84
C ASP A 192 11.42 18.00 18.57
N PRO A 193 10.92 18.37 17.38
CA PRO A 193 11.68 18.22 16.14
C PRO A 193 12.86 19.19 16.01
N GLY A 194 12.92 20.25 16.82
CA GLY A 194 13.97 21.26 16.82
C GLY A 194 14.13 21.92 15.46
N SER A 195 15.38 22.10 15.01
CA SER A 195 15.68 22.68 13.70
C SER A 195 15.68 21.65 12.55
N GLY A 196 15.16 20.44 12.78
CA GLY A 196 15.12 19.38 11.78
C GLY A 196 15.23 17.99 12.40
N THR A 197 14.13 17.25 12.37
CA THR A 197 14.08 15.83 12.73
C THR A 197 13.30 15.05 11.68
N ASP A 198 13.89 13.98 11.17
CA ASP A 198 13.24 13.18 10.13
C ASP A 198 12.17 12.26 10.72
N PHE A 199 10.97 12.29 10.12
CA PHE A 199 9.97 11.23 10.20
C PHE A 199 10.04 10.38 8.93
N LYS A 200 10.14 9.05 9.07
CA LYS A 200 10.25 8.11 7.93
C LYS A 200 9.28 6.97 8.02
N ILE A 201 8.68 6.63 6.89
CA ILE A 201 7.82 5.45 6.73
C ILE A 201 8.14 4.69 5.44
N ALA A 202 8.23 3.37 5.52
CA ALA A 202 8.25 2.48 4.35
C ALA A 202 7.22 1.38 4.53
N VAL A 203 6.45 1.11 3.48
CA VAL A 203 5.36 0.12 3.50
C VAL A 203 5.54 -0.91 2.41
N LYS A 204 5.07 -2.13 2.64
CA LYS A 204 5.20 -3.25 1.71
C LYS A 204 3.85 -3.93 1.51
N LEU A 205 3.41 -4.11 0.26
CA LEU A 205 2.33 -5.06 0.01
C LEU A 205 2.87 -6.46 0.32
N ARG A 206 2.25 -7.16 1.26
CA ARG A 206 2.68 -8.52 1.62
C ARG A 206 2.76 -9.42 0.40
N SER A 207 3.74 -10.32 0.37
CA SER A 207 3.96 -11.24 -0.76
C SER A 207 2.85 -12.28 -0.88
N GLU A 208 2.12 -12.50 0.21
CA GLU A 208 0.94 -13.34 0.30
C GLU A 208 -0.30 -12.68 -0.30
N ALA A 209 -0.27 -11.36 -0.53
CA ALA A 209 -1.33 -10.68 -1.26
C ALA A 209 -1.43 -11.28 -2.67
N GLY A 210 -2.65 -11.66 -3.07
CA GLY A 210 -2.91 -12.18 -4.40
C GLY A 210 -2.87 -11.09 -5.46
N ASN A 211 -3.31 -11.45 -6.68
CA ASN A 211 -3.52 -10.46 -7.73
C ASN A 211 -4.68 -9.50 -7.43
N ASP A 212 -5.52 -9.85 -6.45
CA ASP A 212 -6.70 -9.09 -6.05
C ASP A 212 -6.39 -7.70 -5.48
N PHE A 213 -5.12 -7.36 -5.19
CA PHE A 213 -4.73 -6.07 -4.60
C PHE A 213 -3.93 -5.17 -5.56
N GLN A 214 -3.61 -5.64 -6.78
CA GLN A 214 -2.61 -4.99 -7.65
C GLN A 214 -3.12 -3.73 -8.35
N ALA A 215 -4.44 -3.58 -8.49
CA ALA A 215 -5.07 -2.43 -9.13
C ALA A 215 -5.69 -1.45 -8.13
N ASP A 216 -5.70 -1.80 -6.84
CA ASP A 216 -6.25 -0.95 -5.80
C ASP A 216 -5.18 0.03 -5.28
N GLY A 217 -5.64 1.11 -4.66
CA GLY A 217 -4.76 2.14 -4.13
C GLY A 217 -5.26 2.77 -2.84
N LEU A 218 -4.34 3.32 -2.05
CA LEU A 218 -4.63 4.11 -0.86
C LEU A 218 -3.89 5.45 -0.91
N ASP A 219 -4.53 6.49 -0.42
CA ASP A 219 -3.86 7.71 -0.01
C ASP A 219 -3.64 7.66 1.50
N VAL A 220 -2.37 7.84 1.90
CA VAL A 220 -1.97 7.87 3.31
C VAL A 220 -1.59 9.29 3.68
N ALA A 221 -2.18 9.79 4.76
CA ALA A 221 -1.98 11.13 5.29
C ALA A 221 -1.44 11.07 6.72
N PHE A 222 -0.45 11.89 7.01
CA PHE A 222 0.10 12.14 8.34
C PHE A 222 -0.18 13.60 8.70
N THR A 223 -0.91 13.81 9.78
CA THR A 223 -1.11 15.13 10.37
C THR A 223 -0.19 15.26 11.58
N PHE A 224 0.83 16.09 11.47
CA PHE A 224 1.78 16.39 12.54
C PHE A 224 1.25 17.52 13.41
N MET A 225 1.10 17.28 14.72
CA MET A 225 0.64 18.28 15.69
C MET A 225 1.75 18.58 16.70
N LEU A 226 2.23 19.82 16.69
CA LEU A 226 3.21 20.29 17.65
C LEU A 226 2.52 20.94 18.84
N ASN A 227 2.62 20.30 20.00
CA ASN A 227 2.03 20.76 21.25
C ASN A 227 3.10 21.49 22.07
N GLN A 228 2.95 22.81 22.23
CA GLN A 228 3.86 23.64 23.03
C GLN A 228 3.18 24.05 24.33
N ASN A 229 3.38 23.24 25.37
CA ASN A 229 3.01 23.66 26.71
C ASN A 229 4.10 24.57 27.27
N GLY A 230 3.92 25.89 27.06
CA GLY A 230 4.66 26.87 27.84
C GLY A 230 4.39 26.61 29.32
N GLY A 231 5.41 26.18 30.06
CA GLY A 231 5.27 25.85 31.48
C GLY A 231 4.52 26.96 32.22
N GLN A 232 3.33 26.64 32.72
CA GLN A 232 2.61 27.45 33.69
C GLN A 232 3.09 27.13 35.10
#